data_AF-A0A6P5B0G3-F1
#
_entry.id   AF-A0A6P5B0G3-F1
#
_cell.length_a   1.000
_cell.length_b   1.000
_cell.length_c   1.000
_cell.angle_alpha   90.00
_cell.angle_beta   90.00
_cell.angle_gamma   90.00
#
_symmetry.space_group_name_H-M   'P 1'
#
loop_
_entity.id
_entity.type
_entity.pdbx_description
1 polymer ?
#
loop_
_entity_poly.entity_id
_entity_poly.type
_entity_poly.pdbx_seq_one_letter_code
_entity_poly.pdbx_strand_id
1 'polypeptide(L)'
;MRQLVLTAFLLGSLAMASASDVDECASNNGGCAHTCTNSVGSFSCSCRAGYVLNADGLACDENPGLEPASNFGDYQGYRIWSSDRHQRLSYSDARDVCRINGGTLVMIKDSAKQTFIVDHLKKESTQGGRARRFWIGLDDLNDENVFLWNDGTPLGAFDSFQSTAPHTIRDCVTLSKKARRAPRWDIKPCTNSYSYICQMDFDACLSNPCDVNAVCTDNPAPALDATCTCKAGYEGDGTSCSDIDACLSTSCDVNAVCTDNPAPALDATCNCNAGYEGDGTSCSDIDECASNNGGCAHTCTNNVGSFSCSCRAGYVLNNDGFACDDDNECSRNNGGCQRVCTNTEGSFICSCNGQEELNADGFSCDGKLGLPLPRRLCVCSCFAISLRD
;
A
#
# COMPACT_ATOMS: atom_id res chain seq x y z
N MET A 1 -5.87 71.34 30.37
CA MET A 1 -4.50 70.81 30.16
C MET A 1 -4.60 69.29 30.09
N ARG A 2 -4.12 68.68 28.99
CA ARG A 2 -3.53 67.33 28.81
C ARG A 2 -4.27 66.15 29.51
N GLN A 3 -4.73 65.10 28.83
CA GLN A 3 -3.98 64.21 27.92
C GLN A 3 -4.96 63.28 27.17
N LEU A 4 -4.62 62.95 25.92
CA LEU A 4 -5.28 61.96 25.08
C LEU A 4 -5.28 60.56 25.75
N VAL A 5 -6.43 59.89 25.77
CA VAL A 5 -6.51 58.43 25.90
C VAL A 5 -6.80 57.89 24.50
N LEU A 6 -5.78 57.32 23.87
CA LEU A 6 -5.86 56.70 22.56
C LEU A 6 -6.40 55.26 22.75
N THR A 7 -7.71 55.05 22.59
CA THR A 7 -8.27 53.69 22.47
C THR A 7 -8.03 53.19 21.05
N ALA A 8 -7.04 52.33 20.89
CA ALA A 8 -6.82 51.58 19.65
C ALA A 8 -7.94 50.53 19.49
N PHE A 9 -8.86 50.77 18.55
CA PHE A 9 -9.72 49.72 18.00
C PHE A 9 -8.83 48.79 17.18
N LEU A 10 -8.43 47.65 17.75
CA LEU A 10 -8.01 46.49 16.97
C LEU A 10 -9.24 45.97 16.22
N LEU A 11 -9.38 46.39 14.97
CA LEU A 11 -10.11 45.61 13.97
C LEU A 11 -9.33 44.31 13.77
N GLY A 12 -9.66 43.30 14.57
CA GLY A 12 -9.32 41.93 14.28
C GLY A 12 -10.03 41.53 13.00
N SER A 13 -9.34 41.67 11.87
CA SER A 13 -9.70 40.99 10.64
C SER A 13 -9.58 39.49 10.91
N LEU A 14 -10.67 38.86 11.34
CA LEU A 14 -10.85 37.43 11.09
C LEU A 14 -10.85 37.29 9.57
N ALA A 15 -9.69 36.97 9.01
CA ALA A 15 -9.65 36.29 7.74
C ALA A 15 -10.46 35.00 7.93
N MET A 16 -11.70 34.99 7.43
CA MET A 16 -12.38 33.75 7.17
C MET A 16 -11.49 33.02 6.17
N ALA A 17 -10.72 32.04 6.66
CA ALA A 17 -10.17 31.04 5.79
C ALA A 17 -11.37 30.43 5.08
N SER A 18 -11.54 30.74 3.79
CA SER A 18 -12.43 29.99 2.92
C SER A 18 -11.96 28.54 3.06
N ALA A 19 -12.80 27.68 3.64
CA ALA A 19 -12.55 26.25 3.62
C ALA A 19 -12.31 25.90 2.15
N SER A 20 -11.07 25.52 1.82
CA SER A 20 -10.77 24.99 0.51
C SER A 20 -11.61 23.74 0.35
N ASP A 21 -12.30 23.65 -0.78
CA ASP A 21 -13.06 22.48 -1.17
C ASP A 21 -12.20 21.21 -1.01
N VAL A 22 -12.78 20.16 -0.44
CA VAL A 22 -12.11 18.86 -0.35
C VAL A 22 -12.34 18.18 -1.67
N ASP A 23 -11.27 17.83 -2.39
CA ASP A 23 -11.42 17.06 -3.62
C ASP A 23 -11.71 15.60 -3.29
N GLU A 24 -13.00 15.23 -3.20
CA GLU A 24 -13.38 13.85 -2.89
C GLU A 24 -12.97 12.87 -4.00
N CYS A 25 -12.76 13.35 -5.23
CA CYS A 25 -12.28 12.53 -6.34
C CYS A 25 -10.80 12.15 -6.22
N ALA A 26 -10.01 12.91 -5.45
CA ALA A 26 -8.59 12.65 -5.25
C ALA A 26 -8.32 11.32 -4.52
N SER A 27 -9.26 10.86 -3.69
CA SER A 27 -9.18 9.57 -3.01
C SER A 27 -10.12 8.55 -3.64
N ASN A 28 -9.55 7.46 -4.18
CA ASN A 28 -10.30 6.34 -4.77
C ASN A 28 -11.41 6.79 -5.74
N ASN A 29 -11.18 7.85 -6.53
CA ASN A 29 -12.15 8.39 -7.49
C ASN A 29 -13.51 8.74 -6.84
N GLY A 30 -13.53 9.19 -5.58
CA GLY A 30 -14.78 9.46 -4.84
C GLY A 30 -15.66 8.22 -4.62
N GLY A 31 -15.15 7.01 -4.87
CA GLY A 31 -15.93 5.77 -4.90
C GLY A 31 -16.72 5.56 -6.20
N CYS A 32 -16.59 6.43 -7.19
CA CYS A 32 -17.25 6.28 -8.49
C CYS A 32 -16.65 5.11 -9.28
N ALA A 33 -17.50 4.25 -9.85
CA ALA A 33 -17.07 3.16 -10.72
C ALA A 33 -16.45 3.67 -12.03
N HIS A 34 -16.94 4.81 -12.56
CA HIS A 34 -16.45 5.42 -13.79
C HIS A 34 -15.81 6.79 -13.55
N THR A 35 -16.52 7.89 -13.79
CA THR A 35 -15.94 9.23 -13.74
C THR A 35 -16.46 10.01 -12.55
N CYS A 36 -15.56 10.48 -11.69
CA CYS A 36 -15.85 11.41 -10.60
C CYS A 36 -15.62 12.85 -11.06
N THR A 37 -16.57 13.74 -10.75
CA THR A 37 -16.44 15.19 -10.98
C THR A 37 -16.57 15.90 -9.64
N ASN A 38 -15.47 16.50 -9.19
CA ASN A 38 -15.44 17.29 -7.96
C ASN A 38 -16.13 18.64 -8.17
N SER A 39 -16.83 19.13 -7.15
CA SER A 39 -17.53 20.41 -7.16
C SER A 39 -17.48 21.02 -5.76
N VAL A 40 -17.62 22.34 -5.67
CA VAL A 40 -17.49 23.01 -4.37
C VAL A 40 -18.56 22.52 -3.38
N GLY A 41 -18.13 21.76 -2.38
CA GLY A 41 -18.94 21.15 -1.33
C GLY A 41 -19.60 19.81 -1.67
N SER A 42 -19.25 19.16 -2.79
CA SER A 42 -19.76 17.84 -3.18
C SER A 42 -19.04 17.27 -4.40
N PHE A 43 -19.12 15.97 -4.62
CA PHE A 43 -18.76 15.34 -5.90
C PHE A 43 -19.97 14.71 -6.59
N SER A 44 -19.79 14.30 -7.84
CA SER A 44 -20.78 13.52 -8.58
C SER A 44 -20.12 12.44 -9.42
N CYS A 45 -20.76 11.28 -9.51
CA CYS A 45 -20.35 10.22 -10.42
C CYS A 45 -21.14 10.31 -11.74
N SER A 46 -20.46 9.99 -12.83
CA SER A 46 -21.08 9.84 -14.15
C SER A 46 -20.58 8.56 -14.79
N CYS A 47 -21.46 7.92 -15.57
CA CYS A 47 -21.14 6.69 -16.26
C CYS A 47 -20.69 6.96 -17.69
N ARG A 48 -19.74 6.13 -18.14
CA ARG A 48 -19.38 6.01 -19.56
C ARG A 48 -20.63 5.60 -20.38
N ALA A 49 -20.62 5.92 -21.67
CA ALA A 49 -21.70 5.56 -22.58
C ALA A 49 -21.97 4.04 -22.57
N GLY A 50 -23.24 3.64 -22.61
CA GLY A 50 -23.66 2.24 -22.50
C GLY A 50 -24.00 1.79 -21.07
N TYR A 51 -23.71 2.61 -20.06
CA TYR A 51 -23.99 2.33 -18.66
C TYR A 51 -24.87 3.41 -18.05
N VAL A 52 -25.66 3.04 -17.04
CA VAL A 52 -26.52 3.94 -16.27
C VAL A 52 -26.06 3.92 -14.83
N LEU A 53 -25.96 5.10 -14.23
CA LEU A 53 -25.63 5.22 -12.81
C LEU A 53 -26.77 4.59 -12.02
N ASN A 54 -26.43 3.61 -11.19
CA ASN A 54 -27.43 2.87 -10.44
C ASN A 54 -27.97 3.73 -9.28
N ALA A 55 -28.82 3.11 -8.44
CA ALA A 55 -29.46 3.83 -7.33
C ALA A 55 -28.50 4.26 -6.21
N ASP A 56 -27.30 3.67 -6.10
CA ASP A 56 -26.32 4.07 -5.08
C ASP A 56 -25.54 5.34 -5.46
N GLY A 57 -25.64 5.78 -6.73
CA GLY A 57 -25.03 7.01 -7.20
C GLY A 57 -23.51 6.93 -7.40
N LEU A 58 -22.92 5.73 -7.26
CA LEU A 58 -21.48 5.45 -7.35
C LEU A 58 -21.18 4.43 -8.46
N ALA A 59 -21.97 3.35 -8.54
CA ALA A 59 -21.76 2.26 -9.48
C ALA A 59 -22.55 2.43 -10.80
N CYS A 60 -21.97 1.89 -11.87
CA CYS A 60 -22.50 1.98 -13.22
C CYS A 60 -22.93 0.60 -13.69
N ASP A 61 -24.24 0.40 -13.81
CA ASP A 61 -24.81 -0.84 -14.35
C ASP A 61 -24.94 -0.73 -15.87
N GLU A 62 -24.88 -1.86 -16.57
CA GLU A 62 -25.20 -1.88 -18.01
C GLU A 62 -26.61 -1.31 -18.21
N ASN A 63 -26.77 -0.39 -19.17
CA ASN A 63 -28.05 0.25 -19.41
C ASN A 63 -29.08 -0.78 -19.91
N PRO A 64 -30.14 -1.12 -19.15
CA PRO A 64 -31.12 -2.13 -19.59
C PRO A 64 -32.00 -1.65 -20.75
N GLY A 65 -32.10 -0.33 -20.95
CA GLY A 65 -32.78 0.28 -22.10
C GLY A 65 -31.95 0.27 -23.39
N LEU A 66 -30.65 -0.03 -23.24
CA LEU A 66 -29.76 -0.51 -24.27
C LEU A 66 -29.51 -1.99 -23.99
N GLU A 67 -30.53 -2.85 -24.02
CA GLU A 67 -30.19 -4.20 -24.43
C GLU A 67 -29.62 -4.08 -25.85
N PRO A 68 -28.34 -4.39 -26.15
CA PRO A 68 -28.08 -4.93 -27.47
C PRO A 68 -28.64 -6.35 -27.40
N ALA A 69 -29.96 -6.49 -27.41
CA ALA A 69 -30.66 -7.75 -27.27
C ALA A 69 -30.18 -8.65 -28.40
N SER A 70 -29.21 -9.51 -28.11
CA SER A 70 -28.67 -10.57 -28.95
C SER A 70 -27.97 -10.15 -30.27
N ASN A 71 -26.66 -10.42 -30.28
CA ASN A 71 -25.87 -10.96 -31.40
C ASN A 71 -25.46 -10.03 -32.56
N PHE A 72 -24.20 -9.63 -32.52
CA PHE A 72 -23.42 -9.43 -33.76
C PHE A 72 -21.98 -9.93 -33.66
N GLY A 73 -21.41 -9.99 -32.45
CA GLY A 73 -20.07 -10.54 -32.20
C GLY A 73 -18.98 -9.45 -32.15
N ASP A 74 -17.82 -9.85 -31.63
CA ASP A 74 -16.64 -8.99 -31.53
C ASP A 74 -15.71 -9.26 -32.72
N TYR A 75 -15.14 -8.20 -33.30
CA TYR A 75 -14.21 -8.29 -34.42
C TYR A 75 -13.06 -7.31 -34.22
N GLN A 76 -11.84 -7.83 -33.98
CA GLN A 76 -10.61 -7.04 -33.86
C GLN A 76 -10.75 -5.79 -32.95
N GLY A 77 -11.22 -6.00 -31.72
CA GLY A 77 -11.36 -4.93 -30.72
C GLY A 77 -12.64 -4.12 -30.86
N TYR A 78 -13.48 -4.43 -31.85
CA TYR A 78 -14.77 -3.77 -32.00
C TYR A 78 -15.92 -4.66 -31.56
N ARG A 79 -16.77 -4.14 -30.69
CA ARG A 79 -18.13 -4.67 -30.50
C ARG A 79 -19.04 -4.09 -31.56
N ILE A 80 -19.61 -4.95 -32.40
CA ILE A 80 -20.49 -4.55 -33.50
C ILE A 80 -21.93 -4.88 -33.12
N TRP A 81 -22.87 -4.06 -33.57
CA TRP A 81 -24.30 -4.35 -33.43
C TRP A 81 -25.12 -3.67 -34.53
N SER A 82 -26.32 -4.17 -34.79
CA SER A 82 -27.23 -3.56 -35.77
C SER A 82 -28.57 -3.22 -35.16
N SER A 83 -29.19 -2.15 -35.67
CA SER A 83 -30.55 -1.77 -35.28
C SER A 83 -31.59 -2.84 -35.63
N ASP A 84 -32.68 -2.86 -34.86
CA ASP A 84 -33.82 -3.72 -35.18
C ASP A 84 -34.43 -3.35 -36.55
N ARG A 85 -35.14 -4.28 -37.17
CA ARG A 85 -35.78 -4.07 -38.48
C ARG A 85 -36.80 -2.92 -38.48
N HIS A 86 -37.41 -2.60 -37.34
CA HIS A 86 -38.37 -1.51 -37.20
C HIS A 86 -37.70 -0.17 -36.85
N GLN A 87 -36.45 -0.20 -36.38
CA GLN A 87 -35.66 0.99 -36.08
C GLN A 87 -34.93 1.45 -37.33
N ARG A 88 -35.55 2.39 -38.05
CA ARG A 88 -35.04 2.97 -39.29
C ARG A 88 -34.93 4.48 -39.16
N LEU A 89 -33.74 5.00 -39.40
CA LEU A 89 -33.38 6.39 -39.14
C LEU A 89 -32.69 7.03 -40.33
N SER A 90 -32.71 8.36 -40.40
CA SER A 90 -31.84 9.11 -41.31
C SER A 90 -30.37 8.82 -40.98
N TYR A 91 -29.46 9.11 -41.90
CA TYR A 91 -28.03 8.87 -41.66
C TYR A 91 -27.51 9.62 -40.43
N SER A 92 -27.88 10.90 -40.28
CA SER A 92 -27.46 11.72 -39.14
C SER A 92 -27.97 11.16 -37.81
N ASP A 93 -29.26 10.79 -37.77
CA ASP A 93 -29.87 10.26 -36.55
C ASP A 93 -29.27 8.89 -36.18
N ALA A 94 -29.01 8.04 -37.17
CA ALA A 94 -28.35 6.75 -36.96
C ALA A 94 -26.91 6.93 -36.43
N ARG A 95 -26.16 7.87 -37.01
CA ARG A 95 -24.81 8.21 -36.55
C ARG A 95 -24.83 8.75 -35.11
N ASP A 96 -25.80 9.59 -34.79
CA ASP A 96 -25.96 10.13 -33.44
C ASP A 96 -26.30 9.03 -32.43
N VAL A 97 -27.15 8.06 -32.80
CA VAL A 97 -27.38 6.88 -31.96
C VAL A 97 -26.09 6.12 -31.71
N CYS A 98 -25.27 5.82 -32.72
CA CYS A 98 -24.00 5.11 -32.49
C CYS A 98 -23.05 5.93 -31.59
N ARG A 99 -22.99 7.26 -31.79
CA ARG A 99 -22.14 8.17 -31.01
C ARG A 99 -22.56 8.27 -29.55
N ILE A 100 -23.85 8.37 -29.27
CA ILE A 100 -24.40 8.38 -27.90
C ILE A 100 -24.06 7.07 -27.17
N ASN A 101 -23.86 5.97 -27.92
CA ASN A 101 -23.45 4.67 -27.40
C ASN A 101 -21.93 4.45 -27.40
N GLY A 102 -21.12 5.52 -27.46
CA GLY A 102 -19.67 5.42 -27.37
C GLY A 102 -18.99 4.86 -28.63
N GLY A 103 -19.68 4.89 -29.77
CA GLY A 103 -19.19 4.30 -31.01
C GLY A 103 -19.44 5.16 -32.25
N THR A 104 -19.32 4.52 -33.41
CA THR A 104 -19.63 5.12 -34.72
C THR A 104 -20.52 4.18 -35.52
N LEU A 105 -21.03 4.64 -36.66
CA LEU A 105 -21.48 3.67 -37.66
C LEU A 105 -20.28 2.80 -38.09
N VAL A 106 -20.56 1.55 -38.46
CA VAL A 106 -19.51 0.57 -38.74
C VAL A 106 -18.65 0.99 -39.93
N MET A 107 -17.33 0.85 -39.78
CA MET A 107 -16.35 1.13 -40.82
C MET A 107 -15.80 -0.18 -41.36
N ILE A 108 -16.13 -0.50 -42.61
CA ILE A 108 -15.81 -1.78 -43.26
C ILE A 108 -14.61 -1.61 -44.18
N LYS A 109 -13.41 -1.58 -43.58
CA LYS A 109 -12.15 -1.24 -44.28
C LYS A 109 -11.47 -2.43 -44.96
N ASP A 110 -11.98 -3.64 -44.77
CA ASP A 110 -11.45 -4.86 -45.36
C ASP A 110 -12.55 -5.92 -45.62
N SER A 111 -12.21 -6.90 -46.44
CA SER A 111 -13.12 -7.97 -46.86
C SER A 111 -13.48 -8.95 -45.74
N ALA A 112 -12.60 -9.14 -44.76
CA ALA A 112 -12.85 -10.03 -43.63
C ALA A 112 -13.88 -9.42 -42.68
N LYS A 113 -13.78 -8.12 -42.37
CA LYS A 113 -14.79 -7.39 -41.60
C LYS A 113 -16.14 -7.35 -42.32
N GLN A 114 -16.17 -7.16 -43.64
CA GLN A 114 -17.42 -7.27 -44.40
C GLN A 114 -18.04 -8.67 -44.25
N THR A 115 -17.24 -9.71 -44.41
CA THR A 115 -17.69 -11.10 -44.31
C THR A 115 -18.25 -11.38 -42.92
N PHE A 116 -17.52 -10.98 -41.88
CA PHE A 116 -17.95 -11.07 -40.49
C PHE A 116 -19.33 -10.41 -40.27
N ILE A 117 -19.48 -9.15 -40.68
CA ILE A 117 -20.74 -8.40 -40.53
C ILE A 117 -21.87 -9.10 -41.27
N VAL A 118 -21.62 -9.50 -42.52
CA VAL A 118 -22.65 -10.10 -43.37
C VAL A 118 -23.07 -11.46 -42.84
N ASP A 119 -22.17 -12.25 -42.27
CA ASP A 119 -22.50 -13.54 -41.66
C ASP A 119 -23.35 -13.38 -40.39
N HIS A 120 -23.11 -12.34 -39.60
CA HIS A 120 -23.84 -12.06 -38.35
C HIS A 120 -25.19 -11.35 -38.54
N LEU A 121 -25.40 -10.64 -39.66
CA LEU A 121 -26.73 -10.16 -40.02
C LEU A 121 -27.68 -11.36 -40.19
N LYS A 122 -28.79 -11.44 -39.45
CA LYS A 122 -29.76 -12.56 -39.56
C LYS A 122 -30.10 -12.89 -41.04
N LYS A 123 -30.10 -14.17 -41.42
CA LYS A 123 -30.68 -14.62 -42.71
C LYS A 123 -32.17 -14.35 -42.68
N GLU A 124 -32.64 -13.23 -43.24
CA GLU A 124 -34.06 -13.12 -43.53
C GLU A 124 -34.38 -14.03 -44.72
N SER A 125 -34.86 -15.23 -44.37
CA SER A 125 -35.58 -16.11 -45.26
C SER A 125 -36.88 -15.42 -45.65
N THR A 126 -36.98 -14.97 -46.88
CA THR A 126 -38.04 -15.45 -47.78
C THR A 126 -37.67 -15.10 -49.22
N GLN A 127 -37.83 -16.12 -50.04
CA GLN A 127 -37.71 -16.12 -51.48
C GLN A 127 -38.62 -15.01 -52.06
N GLY A 128 -38.05 -13.84 -52.36
CA GLY A 128 -38.75 -12.68 -52.92
C GLY A 128 -38.73 -11.37 -52.10
N GLY A 129 -38.16 -11.36 -50.88
CA GLY A 129 -38.10 -10.15 -50.04
C GLY A 129 -37.18 -9.04 -50.56
N ARG A 130 -37.57 -7.76 -50.35
CA ARG A 130 -36.72 -6.59 -50.63
C ARG A 130 -35.46 -6.65 -49.76
N ALA A 131 -34.31 -6.26 -50.33
CA ALA A 131 -33.04 -6.23 -49.60
C ALA A 131 -33.13 -5.31 -48.38
N ARG A 132 -32.65 -5.80 -47.22
CA ARG A 132 -32.40 -4.95 -46.07
C ARG A 132 -31.14 -4.13 -46.34
N ARG A 133 -31.26 -2.83 -46.02
CA ARG A 133 -30.18 -1.86 -46.13
C ARG A 133 -29.83 -1.36 -44.75
N PHE A 134 -28.55 -1.20 -44.52
CA PHE A 134 -27.99 -0.73 -43.28
C PHE A 134 -27.07 0.45 -43.55
N TRP A 135 -27.27 1.58 -42.89
CA TRP A 135 -26.27 2.64 -42.89
C TRP A 135 -24.94 2.11 -42.34
N ILE A 136 -23.86 2.45 -43.04
CA ILE A 136 -22.47 2.22 -42.62
C ILE A 136 -21.77 3.58 -42.52
N GLY A 137 -20.64 3.64 -41.82
CA GLY A 137 -19.96 4.89 -41.50
C GLY A 137 -19.15 5.48 -42.65
N LEU A 138 -19.67 5.45 -43.87
CA LEU A 138 -19.05 6.00 -45.08
C LEU A 138 -20.00 7.01 -45.73
N ASP A 139 -19.48 8.20 -46.04
CA ASP A 139 -20.24 9.30 -46.63
C ASP A 139 -19.31 10.28 -47.37
N ASP A 140 -19.87 11.15 -48.21
CA ASP A 140 -19.15 12.25 -48.87
C ASP A 140 -19.77 13.62 -48.50
N LEU A 141 -20.25 13.76 -47.26
CA LEU A 141 -21.00 14.94 -46.81
C LEU A 141 -20.21 16.25 -46.89
N ASN A 142 -18.88 16.16 -46.86
CA ASN A 142 -17.97 17.30 -46.78
C ASN A 142 -17.43 17.74 -48.14
N ASP A 143 -17.16 16.79 -49.04
CA ASP A 143 -16.62 17.05 -50.37
C ASP A 143 -17.18 16.00 -51.34
N GLU A 144 -17.81 16.48 -52.40
CA GLU A 144 -18.61 15.67 -53.31
C GLU A 144 -17.74 14.67 -54.08
N ASN A 145 -18.12 13.40 -54.06
CA ASN A 145 -17.33 12.26 -54.56
C ASN A 145 -16.07 11.93 -53.75
N VAL A 146 -15.85 12.55 -52.58
CA VAL A 146 -14.75 12.20 -51.67
C VAL A 146 -15.31 11.46 -50.46
N PHE A 147 -15.39 10.13 -50.59
CA PHE A 147 -15.90 9.29 -49.51
C PHE A 147 -14.88 9.15 -48.38
N LEU A 148 -15.31 9.58 -47.19
CA LEU A 148 -14.58 9.45 -45.93
C LEU A 148 -15.35 8.53 -44.97
N TRP A 149 -14.60 7.73 -44.23
CA TRP A 149 -15.14 7.04 -43.08
C TRP A 149 -15.46 8.04 -41.96
N ASN A 150 -16.31 7.67 -41.01
CA ASN A 150 -16.71 8.56 -39.90
C ASN A 150 -15.54 8.94 -38.96
N ASP A 151 -14.39 8.25 -39.04
CA ASP A 151 -13.14 8.65 -38.37
C ASP A 151 -12.29 9.64 -39.20
N GLY A 152 -12.77 10.07 -40.36
CA GLY A 152 -12.11 10.99 -41.28
C GLY A 152 -11.11 10.33 -42.24
N THR A 153 -10.87 9.02 -42.13
CA THR A 153 -9.96 8.33 -43.05
C THR A 153 -10.59 8.12 -44.43
N PRO A 154 -9.80 8.15 -45.52
CA PRO A 154 -10.33 7.91 -46.86
C PRO A 154 -10.79 6.46 -47.04
N LEU A 155 -11.66 6.23 -48.03
CA LEU A 155 -12.18 4.90 -48.41
C LEU A 155 -11.11 3.78 -48.43
N GLY A 156 -9.92 4.08 -48.95
CA GLY A 156 -8.83 3.11 -49.07
C GLY A 156 -8.94 2.22 -50.30
N ALA A 157 -8.24 1.07 -50.27
CA ALA A 157 -8.16 0.14 -51.39
C ALA A 157 -9.31 -0.87 -51.47
N PHE A 158 -10.04 -1.06 -50.38
CA PHE A 158 -11.17 -1.98 -50.32
C PHE A 158 -12.48 -1.22 -50.47
N ASP A 159 -13.27 -1.62 -51.47
CA ASP A 159 -14.63 -1.15 -51.63
C ASP A 159 -15.58 -2.29 -52.09
N SER A 160 -16.88 -2.06 -51.94
CA SER A 160 -17.91 -3.02 -52.38
C SER A 160 -19.05 -2.37 -53.17
N PHE A 161 -18.79 -1.26 -53.85
CA PHE A 161 -19.83 -0.51 -54.56
C PHE A 161 -20.47 -1.31 -55.70
N GLN A 162 -21.79 -1.21 -55.86
CA GLN A 162 -22.51 -1.88 -56.95
C GLN A 162 -22.43 -1.12 -58.28
N SER A 163 -22.38 0.22 -58.25
CA SER A 163 -22.12 1.07 -59.42
C SER A 163 -21.69 2.47 -58.96
N THR A 164 -20.83 3.13 -59.73
CA THR A 164 -20.41 4.54 -59.58
C THR A 164 -21.33 5.49 -60.36
N ALA A 165 -22.65 5.26 -60.34
CA ALA A 165 -23.60 6.06 -61.11
C ALA A 165 -23.57 7.53 -60.67
N PRO A 166 -23.95 8.53 -61.49
CA PRO A 166 -23.84 9.92 -61.10
C PRO A 166 -24.67 10.20 -59.84
N HIS A 167 -23.96 10.68 -58.82
CA HIS A 167 -24.43 10.92 -57.47
C HIS A 167 -24.74 12.41 -57.30
N THR A 168 -25.59 12.75 -56.34
CA THR A 168 -26.06 14.11 -56.08
C THR A 168 -25.34 14.66 -54.86
N ILE A 169 -25.24 15.99 -54.74
CA ILE A 169 -24.60 16.67 -53.61
C ILE A 169 -24.99 16.04 -52.25
N ARG A 170 -24.01 15.47 -51.53
CA ARG A 170 -24.10 14.88 -50.17
C ARG A 170 -24.83 13.53 -50.10
N ASP A 171 -24.06 12.48 -50.27
CA ASP A 171 -24.50 11.10 -50.39
C ASP A 171 -23.97 10.22 -49.23
N CYS A 172 -24.80 9.24 -48.85
CA CYS A 172 -24.52 8.34 -47.73
C CYS A 172 -24.55 6.89 -48.18
N VAL A 173 -23.77 6.02 -47.54
CA VAL A 173 -23.58 4.66 -48.01
C VAL A 173 -24.34 3.63 -47.17
N THR A 174 -25.02 2.72 -47.85
CA THR A 174 -25.67 1.56 -47.23
C THR A 174 -25.04 0.24 -47.63
N LEU A 175 -24.90 -0.68 -46.67
CA LEU A 175 -24.66 -2.10 -46.92
C LEU A 175 -25.99 -2.81 -47.24
N SER A 176 -26.04 -3.52 -48.36
CA SER A 176 -27.21 -4.25 -48.83
C SER A 176 -26.99 -5.76 -48.76
N LYS A 177 -27.83 -6.47 -48.00
CA LYS A 177 -27.80 -7.94 -47.90
C LYS A 177 -28.97 -8.56 -48.66
N LYS A 178 -28.66 -9.46 -49.61
CA LYS A 178 -29.65 -10.26 -50.36
C LYS A 178 -29.30 -11.75 -50.25
N ALA A 179 -30.29 -12.63 -50.08
CA ALA A 179 -30.10 -14.06 -49.81
C ALA A 179 -29.29 -14.86 -50.85
N ARG A 180 -29.03 -14.31 -52.06
CA ARG A 180 -28.29 -14.97 -53.15
C ARG A 180 -27.41 -14.03 -53.97
N ARG A 181 -27.03 -12.87 -53.43
CA ARG A 181 -26.08 -11.96 -54.09
C ARG A 181 -25.00 -11.58 -53.10
N ALA A 182 -23.79 -11.36 -53.62
CA ALA A 182 -22.72 -10.80 -52.83
C ALA A 182 -23.21 -9.52 -52.13
N PRO A 183 -22.81 -9.28 -50.87
CA PRO A 183 -23.06 -8.02 -50.20
C PRO A 183 -22.44 -6.88 -51.02
N ARG A 184 -23.16 -5.77 -51.15
CA ARG A 184 -22.73 -4.61 -51.92
C ARG A 184 -23.10 -3.32 -51.21
N TRP A 185 -22.38 -2.26 -51.54
CA TRP A 185 -22.62 -0.92 -51.07
C TRP A 185 -23.42 -0.13 -52.10
N ASP A 186 -24.47 0.53 -51.64
CA ASP A 186 -25.35 1.38 -52.41
C ASP A 186 -25.24 2.82 -51.87
N ILE A 187 -24.96 3.77 -52.74
CA ILE A 187 -25.07 5.20 -52.43
C ILE A 187 -26.55 5.61 -52.43
N LYS A 188 -26.96 6.36 -51.40
CA LYS A 188 -28.34 6.73 -51.12
C LYS A 188 -28.40 8.15 -50.51
N PRO A 189 -29.47 8.90 -50.81
CA PRO A 189 -29.74 10.15 -50.11
C PRO A 189 -29.76 9.94 -48.60
N CYS A 190 -29.00 10.76 -47.87
CA CYS A 190 -28.83 10.67 -46.42
C CYS A 190 -30.12 10.85 -45.61
N THR A 191 -31.14 11.48 -46.21
CA THR A 191 -32.47 11.68 -45.61
C THR A 191 -33.33 10.42 -45.59
N ASN A 192 -32.93 9.36 -46.31
CA ASN A 192 -33.66 8.10 -46.29
C ASN A 192 -33.61 7.43 -44.92
N SER A 193 -34.67 6.70 -44.57
CA SER A 193 -34.71 5.94 -43.31
C SER A 193 -34.33 4.48 -43.54
N TYR A 194 -33.18 4.06 -43.02
CA TYR A 194 -32.70 2.66 -43.06
C TYR A 194 -32.33 2.16 -41.67
N SER A 195 -32.24 0.84 -41.52
CA SER A 195 -31.55 0.26 -40.36
C SER A 195 -30.08 0.70 -40.39
N TYR A 196 -29.34 0.48 -39.31
CA TYR A 196 -27.94 0.92 -39.21
C TYR A 196 -27.12 -0.12 -38.45
N ILE A 197 -25.80 -0.10 -38.66
CA ILE A 197 -24.86 -0.95 -37.95
C ILE A 197 -23.87 -0.03 -37.25
N CYS A 198 -23.75 -0.18 -35.94
CA CYS A 198 -22.78 0.54 -35.13
C CYS A 198 -21.59 -0.37 -34.81
N GLN A 199 -20.46 0.26 -34.53
CA GLN A 199 -19.30 -0.34 -33.88
C GLN A 199 -18.90 0.54 -32.70
N MET A 200 -18.40 -0.08 -31.63
CA MET A 200 -17.78 0.61 -30.50
C MET A 200 -16.52 -0.14 -30.10
N ASP A 201 -15.64 0.54 -29.37
CA ASP A 201 -14.45 -0.06 -28.79
C ASP A 201 -14.83 -1.14 -27.75
N PHE A 202 -14.06 -2.22 -27.73
CA PHE A 202 -14.20 -3.27 -26.72
C PHE A 202 -13.30 -2.92 -25.55
N ASP A 203 -13.90 -2.54 -24.41
CA ASP A 203 -13.16 -2.22 -23.21
C ASP A 203 -12.53 -3.49 -22.59
N ALA A 204 -11.25 -3.70 -22.87
CA ALA A 204 -10.50 -4.86 -22.42
C ALA A 204 -10.34 -4.89 -20.89
N CYS A 205 -10.49 -3.75 -20.20
CA CYS A 205 -10.44 -3.67 -18.74
C CYS A 205 -11.62 -4.36 -18.05
N LEU A 206 -12.75 -4.58 -18.74
CA LEU A 206 -13.92 -5.28 -18.18
C LEU A 206 -13.63 -6.74 -17.81
N SER A 207 -12.55 -7.31 -18.35
CA SER A 207 -12.10 -8.66 -17.99
C SER A 207 -11.29 -8.72 -16.69
N ASN A 208 -11.05 -7.57 -16.04
CA ASN A 208 -10.14 -7.39 -14.90
C ASN A 208 -8.76 -8.01 -15.14
N PRO A 209 -8.03 -7.60 -16.21
CA PRO A 209 -6.76 -8.23 -16.57
C PRO A 209 -5.57 -7.80 -15.70
N CYS A 210 -5.71 -6.77 -14.88
CA CYS A 210 -4.63 -6.16 -14.11
C CYS A 210 -4.65 -6.59 -12.64
N ASP A 211 -3.50 -6.42 -11.97
CA ASP A 211 -3.39 -6.56 -10.51
C ASP A 211 -4.35 -5.59 -9.79
N VAL A 212 -4.81 -5.95 -8.59
CA VAL A 212 -5.66 -5.08 -7.75
C VAL A 212 -4.97 -3.75 -7.40
N ASN A 213 -3.64 -3.75 -7.37
CA ASN A 213 -2.80 -2.58 -7.15
C ASN A 213 -2.31 -1.94 -8.44
N ALA A 214 -2.95 -2.21 -9.58
CA ALA A 214 -2.70 -1.54 -10.85
C ALA A 214 -3.92 -0.72 -11.31
N VAL A 215 -3.65 0.23 -12.20
CA VAL A 215 -4.65 0.95 -12.99
C VAL A 215 -4.70 0.31 -14.36
N CYS A 216 -5.89 -0.09 -14.79
CA CYS A 216 -6.14 -0.58 -16.14
C CYS A 216 -6.50 0.59 -17.06
N THR A 217 -5.82 0.70 -18.19
CA THR A 217 -6.14 1.63 -19.27
C THR A 217 -6.43 0.84 -20.54
N ASP A 218 -7.64 0.96 -21.05
CA ASP A 218 -8.05 0.30 -22.29
C ASP A 218 -7.24 0.86 -23.49
N ASN A 219 -6.76 -0.03 -24.35
CA ASN A 219 -6.08 0.38 -25.57
C ASN A 219 -7.12 0.55 -26.67
N PRO A 220 -7.11 1.67 -27.42
CA PRO A 220 -8.14 1.91 -28.40
C PRO A 220 -8.14 0.86 -29.51
N ALA A 221 -9.32 0.42 -29.95
CA ALA A 221 -9.46 -0.50 -31.09
C ALA A 221 -8.62 -0.03 -32.31
N PRO A 222 -7.94 -0.95 -33.01
CA PRO A 222 -8.16 -2.40 -33.05
C PRO A 222 -7.34 -3.21 -32.05
N ALA A 223 -6.70 -2.56 -31.08
CA ALA A 223 -6.04 -3.27 -29.99
C ALA A 223 -7.06 -4.19 -29.27
N LEU A 224 -6.59 -5.34 -28.80
CA LEU A 224 -7.39 -6.34 -28.08
C LEU A 224 -7.01 -6.42 -26.59
N ASP A 225 -5.96 -5.71 -26.22
CA ASP A 225 -5.34 -5.72 -24.91
C ASP A 225 -5.61 -4.40 -24.18
N ALA A 226 -5.34 -4.40 -22.89
CA ALA A 226 -5.29 -3.20 -22.08
C ALA A 226 -3.86 -3.01 -21.56
N THR A 227 -3.51 -1.78 -21.23
CA THR A 227 -2.27 -1.47 -20.54
C THR A 227 -2.52 -1.43 -19.04
N CYS A 228 -1.79 -2.24 -18.29
CA CYS A 228 -1.78 -2.20 -16.83
C CYS A 228 -0.58 -1.41 -16.32
N THR A 229 -0.78 -0.56 -15.32
CA THR A 229 0.32 0.19 -14.68
C THR A 229 0.13 0.16 -13.18
N CYS A 230 1.16 -0.26 -12.43
CA CYS A 230 1.08 -0.30 -10.97
C CYS A 230 0.75 1.10 -10.40
N LYS A 231 -0.07 1.12 -9.35
CA LYS A 231 -0.40 2.34 -8.59
C LYS A 231 0.86 2.90 -7.94
N ALA A 232 0.81 4.16 -7.51
CA ALA A 232 1.92 4.79 -6.80
C ALA A 232 2.30 3.98 -5.55
N GLY A 233 3.61 3.80 -5.32
CA GLY A 233 4.15 2.95 -4.25
C GLY A 233 4.32 1.47 -4.61
N TYR A 234 3.86 1.04 -5.80
CA TYR A 234 3.99 -0.34 -6.26
C TYR A 234 4.91 -0.45 -7.48
N GLU A 235 5.63 -1.57 -7.57
CA GLU A 235 6.43 -1.97 -8.73
C GLU A 235 5.98 -3.32 -9.31
N GLY A 236 6.35 -3.56 -10.58
CA GLY A 236 5.99 -4.77 -11.30
C GLY A 236 5.60 -4.49 -12.75
N ASP A 237 4.90 -5.43 -13.37
CA ASP A 237 4.48 -5.36 -14.79
C ASP A 237 3.03 -4.89 -14.98
N GLY A 238 2.35 -4.50 -13.89
CA GLY A 238 0.94 -4.10 -13.90
C GLY A 238 -0.06 -5.26 -13.81
N THR A 239 0.35 -6.48 -14.17
CA THR A 239 -0.44 -7.71 -13.94
C THR A 239 -0.06 -8.40 -12.63
N SER A 240 1.13 -8.11 -12.12
CA SER A 240 1.61 -8.42 -10.78
C SER A 240 2.27 -7.17 -10.21
N CYS A 241 1.71 -6.63 -9.13
CA CYS A 241 2.25 -5.44 -8.46
C CYS A 241 2.58 -5.74 -6.99
N SER A 242 3.79 -5.39 -6.57
CA SER A 242 4.26 -5.50 -5.18
C SER A 242 4.68 -4.14 -4.64
N ASP A 243 4.63 -4.01 -3.32
CA ASP A 243 5.12 -2.83 -2.61
C ASP A 243 6.59 -2.55 -2.98
N ILE A 244 6.94 -1.27 -3.18
CA ILE A 244 8.33 -0.86 -3.43
C ILE A 244 9.06 -0.84 -2.09
N ASP A 245 10.02 -1.75 -1.92
CA ASP A 245 10.84 -1.79 -0.70
C ASP A 245 11.82 -0.60 -0.65
N ALA A 246 11.42 0.46 0.05
CA ALA A 246 12.21 1.66 0.19
C ALA A 246 13.47 1.43 1.05
N CYS A 247 13.56 0.34 1.84
CA CYS A 247 14.77 -0.01 2.58
C CYS A 247 15.93 -0.44 1.67
N LEU A 248 15.66 -0.82 0.41
CA LEU A 248 16.73 -1.08 -0.57
C LEU A 248 17.45 0.20 -1.03
N SER A 249 16.80 1.35 -0.89
CA SER A 249 17.33 2.66 -1.30
C SER A 249 17.66 3.58 -0.12
N THR A 250 17.07 3.32 1.05
CA THR A 250 17.28 4.07 2.28
C THR A 250 18.53 3.56 3.01
N SER A 251 19.44 4.47 3.33
CA SER A 251 20.66 4.15 4.10
C SER A 251 20.49 4.54 5.56
N CYS A 252 20.01 3.59 6.38
CA CYS A 252 20.00 3.76 7.84
C CYS A 252 21.41 3.63 8.45
N ASP A 253 21.56 4.07 9.70
CA ASP A 253 22.77 3.81 10.50
C ASP A 253 22.99 2.29 10.68
N VAL A 254 24.23 1.86 10.86
CA VAL A 254 24.57 0.45 11.14
C VAL A 254 23.93 -0.06 12.44
N ASN A 255 23.67 0.84 13.39
CA ASN A 255 22.98 0.56 14.63
C ASN A 255 21.49 0.92 14.55
N ALA A 256 20.89 0.90 13.37
CA ALA A 256 19.46 1.08 13.18
C ALA A 256 18.85 -0.08 12.38
N VAL A 257 17.55 -0.28 12.58
CA VAL A 257 16.72 -1.15 11.75
C VAL A 257 15.91 -0.29 10.80
N CYS A 258 15.95 -0.64 9.53
CA CYS A 258 15.05 -0.09 8.52
C CYS A 258 13.72 -0.84 8.54
N THR A 259 12.62 -0.10 8.52
CA THR A 259 11.28 -0.63 8.31
C THR A 259 10.66 0.11 7.13
N ASP A 260 10.27 -0.65 6.11
CA ASP A 260 9.60 -0.11 4.93
C ASP A 260 8.23 0.47 5.30
N ASN A 261 7.89 1.64 4.73
CA ASN A 261 6.58 2.23 4.95
C ASN A 261 5.63 1.71 3.85
N PRO A 262 4.42 1.24 4.19
CA PRO A 262 3.53 0.62 3.22
C PRO A 262 3.11 1.61 2.12
N ALA A 263 2.92 1.14 0.89
CA ALA A 263 2.36 1.92 -0.21
C ALA A 263 1.12 2.74 0.20
N PRO A 264 0.95 3.97 -0.33
CA PRO A 264 1.67 4.56 -1.46
C PRO A 264 2.96 5.31 -1.08
N ALA A 265 3.42 5.15 0.17
CA ALA A 265 4.69 5.72 0.60
C ALA A 265 5.84 5.19 -0.28
N LEU A 266 6.85 6.03 -0.48
CA LEU A 266 8.09 5.69 -1.20
C LEU A 266 9.32 5.88 -0.31
N ASP A 267 9.08 6.02 0.99
CA ASP A 267 10.08 6.23 2.02
C ASP A 267 10.10 5.07 3.00
N ALA A 268 11.16 4.97 3.79
CA ALA A 268 11.27 4.01 4.86
C ALA A 268 11.61 4.73 6.17
N THR A 269 11.32 4.08 7.28
CA THR A 269 11.65 4.58 8.62
C THR A 269 12.87 3.87 9.17
N CYS A 270 13.87 4.63 9.62
CA CYS A 270 15.01 4.10 10.36
C CYS A 270 14.79 4.27 11.86
N ASN A 271 14.96 3.21 12.64
CA ASN A 271 14.87 3.26 14.09
C ASN A 271 16.17 2.75 14.71
N CYS A 272 16.79 3.53 15.59
CA CYS A 272 17.97 3.08 16.33
C CYS A 272 17.66 1.79 17.11
N ASN A 273 18.63 0.89 17.15
CA ASN A 273 18.59 -0.34 17.93
C ASN A 273 18.50 -0.03 19.43
N ALA A 274 18.03 -0.98 20.22
CA ALA A 274 18.06 -0.87 21.67
C ALA A 274 19.49 -0.59 22.18
N GLY A 275 19.63 0.32 23.14
CA GLY A 275 20.93 0.82 23.64
C GLY A 275 21.50 1.99 22.82
N TYR A 276 20.81 2.44 21.77
CA TYR A 276 21.21 3.59 20.95
C TYR A 276 20.10 4.63 20.87
N GLU A 277 20.49 5.89 20.75
CA GLU A 277 19.60 7.04 20.54
C GLU A 277 20.00 7.83 19.29
N GLY A 278 19.03 8.53 18.71
CA GLY A 278 19.24 9.31 17.49
C GLY A 278 18.01 9.32 16.59
N ASP A 279 18.21 9.68 15.32
CA ASP A 279 17.15 9.77 14.31
C ASP A 279 17.06 8.53 13.40
N GLY A 280 17.82 7.47 13.71
CA GLY A 280 17.90 6.24 12.91
C GLY A 280 18.85 6.32 11.72
N THR A 281 19.18 7.52 11.23
CA THR A 281 20.23 7.74 10.22
C THR A 281 21.59 8.05 10.85
N SER A 282 21.56 8.56 12.08
CA SER A 282 22.70 8.66 12.97
C SER A 282 22.27 8.16 14.34
N CYS A 283 22.92 7.08 14.80
CA CYS A 283 22.67 6.49 16.10
C CYS A 283 23.93 6.54 16.96
N SER A 284 23.79 7.03 18.18
CA SER A 284 24.84 7.05 19.20
C SER A 284 24.48 6.16 20.37
N ASP A 285 25.51 5.57 20.97
CA ASP A 285 25.39 4.82 22.21
C ASP A 285 24.72 5.66 23.31
N ILE A 286 23.75 5.08 24.01
CA ILE A 286 23.14 5.71 25.18
C ILE A 286 24.07 5.42 26.36
N ASP A 287 24.55 6.46 27.04
CA ASP A 287 25.24 6.27 28.32
C ASP A 287 24.21 6.10 29.44
N GLU A 288 23.81 4.85 29.71
CA GLU A 288 22.84 4.58 30.78
C GLU A 288 23.41 4.93 32.16
N CYS A 289 24.74 4.94 32.33
CA CYS A 289 25.39 5.31 33.57
C CYS A 289 25.29 6.81 33.87
N ALA A 290 25.16 7.66 32.85
CA ALA A 290 24.99 9.10 33.00
C ALA A 290 23.70 9.49 33.76
N SER A 291 22.68 8.61 33.74
CA SER A 291 21.42 8.81 34.43
C SER A 291 21.26 7.82 35.58
N ASN A 292 21.16 8.33 36.82
CA ASN A 292 20.94 7.52 38.03
C ASN A 292 21.92 6.33 38.16
N ASN A 293 23.17 6.47 37.69
CA ASN A 293 24.18 5.40 37.71
C ASN A 293 23.70 4.10 37.03
N GLY A 294 22.85 4.18 35.99
CA GLY A 294 22.25 3.02 35.34
C GLY A 294 21.35 2.19 36.27
N GLY A 295 20.97 2.70 37.44
CA GLY A 295 20.31 1.93 38.49
C GLY A 295 21.23 1.00 39.28
N CYS A 296 22.53 0.98 39.01
CA CYS A 296 23.50 0.17 39.74
C CYS A 296 23.64 0.66 41.20
N ALA A 297 23.66 -0.27 42.16
CA ALA A 297 23.85 0.06 43.58
C ALA A 297 25.25 0.64 43.87
N HIS A 298 26.27 0.16 43.16
CA HIS A 298 27.65 0.57 43.36
C HIS A 298 28.25 1.24 42.12
N THR A 299 28.88 0.48 41.22
CA THR A 299 29.62 1.04 40.08
C THR A 299 28.94 0.66 38.77
N CYS A 300 28.59 1.64 37.95
CA CYS A 300 28.12 1.44 36.58
C CYS A 300 29.27 1.61 35.59
N THR A 301 29.35 0.74 34.59
CA THR A 301 30.26 0.85 33.44
C THR A 301 29.44 0.88 32.15
N ASN A 302 29.49 2.01 31.44
CA ASN A 302 28.87 2.13 30.13
C ASN A 302 29.68 1.33 29.10
N ASN A 303 28.99 0.57 28.24
CA ASN A 303 29.57 -0.22 27.16
C ASN A 303 28.83 0.13 25.87
N VAL A 304 29.44 -0.15 24.72
CA VAL A 304 28.76 0.12 23.45
C VAL A 304 27.52 -0.78 23.30
N GLY A 305 26.34 -0.15 23.23
CA GLY A 305 25.01 -0.73 23.13
C GLY A 305 24.43 -1.28 24.44
N SER A 306 25.08 -1.06 25.59
CA SER A 306 24.63 -1.59 26.89
C SER A 306 25.44 -1.06 28.08
N PHE A 307 25.01 -1.34 29.30
CA PHE A 307 25.81 -1.07 30.51
C PHE A 307 25.93 -2.30 31.39
N SER A 308 26.84 -2.25 32.36
CA SER A 308 26.96 -3.29 33.38
C SER A 308 27.23 -2.70 34.77
N CYS A 309 26.67 -3.37 35.78
CA CYS A 309 26.90 -3.04 37.18
C CYS A 309 27.98 -3.93 37.79
N SER A 310 28.76 -3.36 38.70
CA SER A 310 29.74 -4.09 39.50
C SER A 310 29.73 -3.63 40.94
N CYS A 311 30.08 -4.54 41.84
CA CYS A 311 30.07 -4.31 43.28
C CYS A 311 31.46 -3.96 43.80
N ARG A 312 31.51 -3.12 44.84
CA ARG A 312 32.73 -2.85 45.60
C ARG A 312 33.19 -4.13 46.30
N ALA A 313 34.46 -4.17 46.71
CA ALA A 313 35.01 -5.30 47.47
C ALA A 313 34.18 -5.58 48.74
N GLY A 314 33.98 -6.86 49.07
CA GLY A 314 33.09 -7.31 50.16
C GLY A 314 31.62 -7.49 49.76
N TYR A 315 31.27 -7.30 48.47
CA TYR A 315 29.92 -7.45 47.97
C TYR A 315 29.88 -8.26 46.67
N VAL A 316 28.77 -8.93 46.42
CA VAL A 316 28.48 -9.68 45.20
C VAL A 316 27.25 -9.11 44.49
N LEU A 317 27.30 -9.09 43.16
CA LEU A 317 26.16 -8.66 42.35
C LEU A 317 25.06 -9.73 42.47
N ASN A 318 23.86 -9.30 42.81
CA ASN A 318 22.74 -10.21 42.97
C ASN A 318 22.16 -10.65 41.60
N ASN A 319 21.08 -11.43 41.62
CA ASN A 319 20.46 -11.97 40.40
C ASN A 319 19.70 -10.93 39.55
N ASP A 320 19.36 -9.76 40.08
CA ASP A 320 18.73 -8.71 39.29
C ASP A 320 19.74 -7.98 38.39
N GLY A 321 21.04 -8.09 38.71
CA GLY A 321 22.13 -7.51 37.93
C GLY A 321 22.42 -6.04 38.25
N PHE A 322 21.76 -5.46 39.26
CA PHE A 322 21.87 -4.05 39.65
C PHE A 322 22.29 -3.88 41.11
N ALA A 323 21.70 -4.67 42.02
CA ALA A 323 21.95 -4.56 43.44
C ALA A 323 23.15 -5.41 43.90
N CYS A 324 23.79 -4.92 44.96
CA CYS A 324 24.97 -5.54 45.55
C CYS A 324 24.62 -6.03 46.95
N ASP A 325 24.70 -7.34 47.14
CA ASP A 325 24.51 -7.98 48.43
C ASP A 325 25.87 -8.18 49.10
N ASP A 326 25.90 -8.07 50.42
CA ASP A 326 27.09 -8.32 51.23
C ASP A 326 27.59 -9.77 51.03
N ASP A 327 28.87 -9.95 50.69
CA ASP A 327 29.48 -11.27 50.52
C ASP A 327 29.82 -11.84 51.88
N ASN A 328 29.00 -12.77 52.38
CA ASN A 328 29.24 -13.35 53.69
C ASN A 328 30.44 -14.31 53.69
N GLU A 329 31.62 -13.79 54.01
CA GLU A 329 32.86 -14.58 53.97
C GLU A 329 32.88 -15.66 55.06
N CYS A 330 32.14 -15.47 56.16
CA CYS A 330 31.98 -16.49 57.20
C CYS A 330 31.30 -17.77 56.68
N SER A 331 30.49 -17.66 55.62
CA SER A 331 29.85 -18.82 55.00
C SER A 331 30.83 -19.67 54.20
N ARG A 332 32.00 -19.13 53.83
CA ARG A 332 33.06 -19.83 53.11
C ARG A 332 34.28 -20.04 54.02
N ASN A 333 34.48 -21.28 54.48
CA ASN A 333 35.61 -21.64 55.34
C ASN A 333 35.74 -20.76 56.61
N ASN A 334 34.60 -20.35 57.20
CA ASN A 334 34.55 -19.51 58.41
C ASN A 334 35.33 -18.19 58.26
N GLY A 335 35.41 -17.61 57.06
CA GLY A 335 36.22 -16.42 56.77
C GLY A 335 37.73 -16.64 56.95
N GLY A 336 38.18 -17.87 57.16
CA GLY A 336 39.56 -18.17 57.61
C GLY A 336 39.80 -17.94 59.09
N CYS A 337 38.78 -17.56 59.88
CA CYS A 337 38.90 -17.38 61.33
C CYS A 337 39.17 -18.72 62.03
N GLN A 338 40.11 -18.74 62.98
CA GLN A 338 40.40 -19.93 63.79
C GLN A 338 39.22 -20.34 64.69
N ARG A 339 38.45 -19.36 65.18
CA ARG A 339 37.35 -19.57 66.12
C ARG A 339 36.03 -19.04 65.57
N VAL A 340 35.61 -17.85 65.98
CA VAL A 340 34.29 -17.29 65.64
C VAL A 340 34.45 -16.26 64.54
N CYS A 341 33.72 -16.43 63.43
CA CYS A 341 33.57 -15.41 62.40
C CYS A 341 32.24 -14.68 62.58
N THR A 342 32.27 -13.35 62.59
CA THR A 342 31.07 -12.51 62.56
C THR A 342 31.07 -11.70 61.28
N ASN A 343 30.06 -11.95 60.45
CA ASN A 343 29.88 -11.21 59.21
C ASN A 343 29.48 -9.76 59.50
N THR A 344 30.03 -8.82 58.74
CA THR A 344 29.75 -7.38 58.85
C THR A 344 29.49 -6.80 57.47
N GLU A 345 28.89 -5.62 57.37
CA GLU A 345 28.63 -5.02 56.07
C GLU A 345 29.94 -4.65 55.34
N GLY A 346 30.21 -5.30 54.22
CA GLY A 346 31.39 -5.20 53.36
C GLY A 346 32.65 -5.91 53.85
N SER A 347 32.56 -6.72 54.93
CA SER A 347 33.72 -7.43 55.50
C SER A 347 33.31 -8.44 56.58
N PHE A 348 34.27 -8.98 57.32
CA PHE A 348 34.02 -9.84 58.47
C PHE A 348 35.07 -9.62 59.56
N ILE A 349 34.73 -10.02 60.79
CA ILE A 349 35.63 -9.92 61.93
C ILE A 349 35.74 -11.29 62.61
N CYS A 350 36.98 -11.71 62.86
CA CYS A 350 37.26 -12.89 63.67
C CYS A 350 37.31 -12.54 65.16
N SER A 351 36.86 -13.45 66.02
CA SER A 351 36.96 -13.32 67.48
C SER A 351 37.25 -14.66 68.13
N CYS A 352 37.85 -14.61 69.33
CA CYS A 352 38.27 -15.77 70.10
C CYS A 352 37.29 -16.07 71.25
N ASN A 353 37.26 -17.32 71.68
CA ASN A 353 36.44 -17.74 72.82
C ASN A 353 37.25 -17.68 74.12
N GLY A 354 36.60 -17.32 75.23
CA GLY A 354 37.17 -17.48 76.57
C GLY A 354 38.36 -16.54 76.87
N GLN A 355 39.54 -17.13 77.14
CA GLN A 355 40.77 -16.41 77.57
C GLN A 355 41.82 -16.27 76.46
N GLU A 356 41.47 -16.57 75.22
CA GLU A 356 42.32 -16.35 74.03
C GLU A 356 42.14 -14.92 73.51
N GLU A 357 43.19 -14.32 72.94
CA GLU A 357 43.14 -13.02 72.24
C GLU A 357 43.44 -13.19 70.76
N LEU A 358 42.75 -12.42 69.91
CA LEU A 358 43.01 -12.38 68.48
C LEU A 358 44.42 -11.81 68.26
N ASN A 359 45.26 -12.54 67.54
CA ASN A 359 46.63 -12.16 67.30
C ASN A 359 46.71 -11.06 66.21
N ALA A 360 47.93 -10.65 65.85
CA ALA A 360 48.16 -9.59 64.87
C ALA A 360 47.79 -9.95 63.42
N ASP A 361 47.60 -11.23 63.09
CA ASP A 361 47.15 -11.63 61.74
C ASP A 361 45.65 -11.37 61.53
N GLY A 362 44.88 -11.21 62.61
CA GLY A 362 43.44 -10.91 62.55
C GLY A 362 42.55 -12.14 62.34
N PHE A 363 43.11 -13.35 62.30
CA PHE A 363 42.42 -14.62 62.06
C PHE A 363 42.64 -15.65 63.16
N SER A 364 43.81 -15.66 63.80
CA SER A 364 44.21 -16.68 64.78
C SER A 364 44.13 -16.17 66.23
N CYS A 365 44.02 -17.10 67.17
CA CYS A 365 43.79 -16.90 68.59
C CYS A 365 44.96 -17.44 69.42
N ASP A 366 45.62 -16.55 70.16
CA ASP A 366 46.72 -16.89 71.05
C ASP A 366 46.26 -16.87 72.52
N GLY A 367 46.82 -17.75 73.35
CA GLY A 367 46.56 -17.71 74.78
C GLY A 367 47.14 -16.44 75.41
N LYS A 368 46.35 -15.71 76.21
CA LYS A 368 46.86 -14.55 76.97
C LYS A 368 48.08 -14.98 77.80
N LEU A 369 49.26 -14.48 77.44
CA LEU A 369 50.48 -14.69 78.20
C LEU A 369 50.42 -13.87 79.49
N GLY A 370 49.78 -14.38 80.55
CA GLY A 370 49.75 -13.67 81.82
C GLY A 370 48.69 -14.08 82.84
N LEU A 371 48.78 -15.30 83.39
CA LEU A 371 48.36 -15.57 84.76
C LEU A 371 49.44 -16.42 85.44
N PRO A 372 50.00 -16.01 86.61
CA PRO A 372 51.00 -16.80 87.29
C PRO A 372 50.36 -18.08 87.83
N LEU A 373 50.89 -19.24 87.42
CA LEU A 373 50.61 -20.50 88.08
C LEU A 373 50.84 -20.33 89.59
N PRO A 374 49.89 -20.70 90.48
CA PRO A 374 50.15 -20.63 91.91
C PRO A 374 51.27 -21.60 92.25
N ARG A 375 52.38 -21.06 92.79
CA ARG A 375 53.47 -21.83 93.40
C ARG A 375 52.85 -22.82 94.38
N ARG A 376 52.97 -24.12 94.10
CA ARG A 376 52.70 -25.17 95.08
C ARG A 376 53.68 -25.00 96.24
N LEU A 377 53.21 -24.48 97.37
CA LEU A 377 53.88 -24.68 98.66
C LEU A 377 53.76 -26.16 99.02
N CYS A 378 54.89 -26.80 99.29
CA CYS A 378 54.96 -28.08 99.98
C CYS A 378 54.30 -27.96 101.36
N VAL A 379 53.48 -28.95 101.72
CA VAL A 379 53.27 -29.32 103.13
C VAL A 379 53.55 -30.81 103.27
N CYS A 380 54.55 -31.11 104.09
CA CYS A 380 54.93 -32.45 104.50
C CYS A 380 53.95 -32.95 105.57
N SER A 381 53.54 -34.21 105.52
CA SER A 381 53.12 -34.97 106.71
C SER A 381 53.35 -36.46 106.51
N CYS A 382 54.24 -36.99 107.33
CA CYS A 382 54.46 -38.42 107.54
C CYS A 382 53.19 -39.07 108.11
N PHE A 383 52.86 -40.26 107.63
CA PHE A 383 52.50 -41.37 108.52
C PHE A 383 53.02 -42.68 107.93
N ALA A 384 53.59 -43.48 108.82
CA ALA A 384 54.43 -44.63 108.55
C ALA A 384 53.68 -45.95 108.80
N ILE A 385 54.21 -47.03 108.20
CA ILE A 385 54.17 -48.44 108.66
C ILE A 385 52.78 -49.13 108.48
N SER A 386 52.61 -50.38 108.03
CA SER A 386 53.49 -51.56 108.04
C SER A 386 53.14 -52.56 106.93
N LEU A 387 54.14 -53.41 106.68
CA LEU A 387 54.20 -54.62 105.86
C LEU A 387 53.24 -55.74 106.27
N ARG A 388 52.93 -56.61 105.30
CA ARG A 388 53.14 -58.08 105.24
C ARG A 388 52.24 -58.65 104.12
N ASP A 389 52.64 -59.61 103.30
CA ASP A 389 53.86 -60.43 103.16
C ASP A 389 54.07 -60.70 101.66
#